data_AF-A0A453QL94-F1
#
_entry.id   AF-A0A453QL94-F1
#
_cell.length_a   1.000
_cell.length_b   1.000
_cell.length_c   1.000
_cell.angle_alpha   90.00
_cell.angle_beta   90.00
_cell.angle_gamma   90.00
#
_symmetry.space_group_name_H-M   'P 1'
#
loop_
_entity.id
_entity.type
_entity.pdbx_description
1 polymer ?
#
loop_
_entity_poly.entity_id
_entity_poly.type
_entity_poly.pdbx_seq_one_letter_code
_entity_poly.pdbx_strand_id
1 'polypeptide(L)'
;MWIVFAQSMVITLSHELTVNSNKTIDGRGAQVHITGAQITLQGVRHVIIHNVHIHHSVPHAGGMIRDSKHHYGRRTQSDGDGISILSSSNVWIDHVSMSSCADGLIDVVSGSTAITVSNSHFTKHDHVMLFGASNTEEQDRMMQVTVAFNHFGKGLVQRMPAAASASSTW
;
A
#
# COMPACT_ATOMS: atom_id res chain seq x y z
N MET A 1 0.72 16.41 7.85
CA MET A 1 0.86 15.89 9.22
C MET A 1 1.87 14.75 9.19
N TRP A 2 2.82 14.76 10.10
CA TRP A 2 3.84 13.73 10.23
C TRP A 2 3.50 12.87 11.45
N ILE A 3 3.19 11.60 11.22
CA ILE A 3 2.75 10.65 12.25
C ILE A 3 3.97 9.85 12.68
N VAL A 4 4.29 9.92 13.97
CA VAL A 4 5.35 9.14 14.61
C VAL A 4 4.78 8.34 15.77
N PHE A 5 5.54 7.34 16.22
CA PHE A 5 5.13 6.41 17.26
C PHE A 5 6.05 6.56 18.47
N ALA A 6 5.47 6.75 19.65
CA ALA A 6 6.24 6.98 20.89
C ALA A 6 6.97 5.72 21.39
N GLN A 7 6.50 4.53 20.98
CA GLN A 7 7.04 3.23 21.38
C GLN A 7 6.71 2.17 20.33
N SER A 8 7.39 1.03 20.39
CA SER A 8 7.04 -0.16 19.61
C SER A 8 5.62 -0.61 19.90
N MET A 9 4.89 -1.05 18.87
CA MET A 9 3.50 -1.47 18.98
C MET A 9 3.07 -2.40 17.85
N VAL A 10 2.04 -3.19 18.14
CA VAL A 10 1.26 -3.94 17.15
C VAL A 10 -0.12 -3.30 17.07
N ILE A 11 -0.46 -2.80 15.89
CA ILE A 11 -1.73 -2.16 15.58
C ILE A 11 -2.54 -3.14 14.74
N THR A 12 -3.55 -3.76 15.35
CA THR A 12 -4.52 -4.59 14.63
C THR A 12 -5.68 -3.71 14.18
N LEU A 13 -5.76 -3.45 12.89
CA LEU A 13 -6.85 -2.69 12.29
C LEU A 13 -8.12 -3.54 12.26
N SER A 14 -9.25 -2.94 12.64
CA SER A 14 -10.57 -3.61 12.62
C SER A 14 -11.31 -3.44 11.29
N HIS A 15 -10.89 -2.47 10.49
CA HIS A 15 -11.36 -2.11 9.15
C HIS A 15 -10.20 -1.46 8.40
N GLU A 16 -10.33 -1.25 7.09
CA GLU A 16 -9.28 -0.59 6.31
C GLU A 16 -8.89 0.78 6.91
N LEU A 17 -7.60 1.10 6.87
CA LEU A 17 -7.09 2.41 7.29
C LEU A 17 -7.02 3.34 6.07
N THR A 18 -7.98 4.24 5.95
CA THR A 18 -7.94 5.29 4.92
C THR A 18 -6.96 6.40 5.31
N VAL A 19 -5.94 6.63 4.47
CA VAL A 19 -4.95 7.69 4.70
C VAL A 19 -5.22 8.85 3.73
N ASN A 20 -5.33 10.05 4.30
CA ASN A 20 -5.56 11.28 3.54
C ASN A 20 -4.27 11.85 2.91
N SER A 21 -4.43 12.81 2.00
CA SER A 21 -3.31 13.58 1.43
C SER A 21 -2.44 14.28 2.47
N ASN A 22 -1.18 14.57 2.10
CA ASN A 22 -0.20 15.32 2.90
C ASN A 22 0.07 14.67 4.27
N LYS A 23 0.39 13.37 4.22
CA LYS A 23 0.67 12.55 5.41
C LYS A 23 1.98 11.81 5.27
N THR A 24 2.71 11.74 6.36
CA THR A 24 3.80 10.78 6.53
C THR A 24 3.42 9.85 7.68
N ILE A 25 3.51 8.55 7.46
CA ILE A 25 3.54 7.53 8.51
C ILE A 25 5.00 7.11 8.66
N ASP A 26 5.62 7.43 9.79
CA ASP A 26 7.04 7.23 10.03
C ASP A 26 7.25 6.37 11.28
N GLY A 27 7.62 5.11 11.06
CA GLY A 27 7.91 4.17 12.14
C GLY A 27 9.34 4.24 12.67
N ARG A 28 10.19 5.20 12.25
CA ARG A 28 11.56 5.28 12.78
C ARG A 28 11.56 5.49 14.29
N GLY A 29 12.51 4.84 14.96
CA GLY A 29 12.64 4.88 16.43
C GLY A 29 11.74 3.90 17.18
N ALA A 30 10.86 3.17 16.49
CA ALA A 30 9.99 2.15 17.08
C ALA A 30 9.83 0.93 16.16
N GLN A 31 9.47 -0.22 16.71
CA GLN A 31 9.01 -1.37 15.90
C GLN A 31 7.49 -1.32 15.79
N VAL A 32 6.99 -0.87 14.65
CA VAL A 32 5.56 -0.68 14.41
C VAL A 32 5.07 -1.75 13.44
N HIS A 33 4.20 -2.62 13.93
CA HIS A 33 3.53 -3.65 13.14
C HIS A 33 2.08 -3.24 12.89
N ILE A 34 1.62 -3.34 11.65
CA ILE A 34 0.25 -3.08 11.23
C ILE A 34 -0.33 -4.37 10.64
N THR A 35 -1.45 -4.83 11.19
CA THR A 35 -2.07 -6.12 10.87
C THR A 35 -3.60 -6.02 10.81
N GLY A 36 -4.28 -7.11 10.45
CA GLY A 36 -5.74 -7.20 10.48
C GLY A 36 -6.35 -6.76 9.15
N ALA A 37 -6.25 -5.48 8.80
CA ALA A 37 -6.84 -4.94 7.58
C ALA A 37 -5.83 -4.12 6.75
N GLN A 38 -6.21 -3.81 5.51
CA GLN A 38 -5.38 -3.09 4.55
C GLN A 38 -5.25 -1.60 4.85
N ILE A 39 -4.18 -0.98 4.35
CA ILE A 39 -4.03 0.48 4.28
C ILE A 39 -4.50 0.94 2.89
N THR A 40 -5.40 1.91 2.83
CA THR A 40 -5.95 2.40 1.57
C THR A 40 -5.59 3.86 1.31
N LEU A 41 -4.94 4.12 0.18
CA LEU A 41 -4.66 5.44 -0.39
C LEU A 41 -5.57 5.65 -1.60
N GLN A 42 -6.71 6.33 -1.40
CA GLN A 42 -7.69 6.53 -2.48
C GLN A 42 -7.93 8.01 -2.77
N GLY A 43 -7.63 8.45 -3.99
CA GLY A 43 -7.84 9.84 -4.41
C GLY A 43 -6.92 10.83 -3.68
N VAL A 44 -5.72 10.41 -3.29
CA VAL A 44 -4.82 11.20 -2.44
C VAL A 44 -3.50 11.53 -3.10
N ARG A 45 -2.81 12.54 -2.54
CA ARG A 45 -1.47 12.93 -2.95
C ARG A 45 -0.53 13.28 -1.80
N HIS A 46 0.76 13.19 -2.06
CA HIS A 46 1.83 13.52 -1.11
C HIS A 46 1.73 12.69 0.17
N VAL A 47 1.82 11.36 -0.01
CA VAL A 47 1.80 10.39 1.09
C VAL A 47 3.13 9.66 1.14
N ILE A 48 3.70 9.56 2.33
CA ILE A 48 4.90 8.75 2.60
C ILE A 48 4.53 7.70 3.65
N ILE A 49 4.83 6.43 3.37
CA ILE A 49 4.74 5.34 4.35
C ILE A 49 6.15 4.78 4.51
N HIS A 50 6.71 4.94 5.71
CA HIS A 50 8.12 4.71 5.97
C HIS A 50 8.39 3.93 7.26
N ASN A 51 9.30 2.95 7.18
CA ASN A 51 9.82 2.20 8.32
C ASN A 51 8.75 1.49 9.18
N VAL A 52 7.79 0.82 8.54
CA VAL A 52 6.74 0.03 9.22
C VAL A 52 6.72 -1.41 8.73
N HIS A 53 6.25 -2.32 9.59
CA HIS A 53 6.01 -3.72 9.27
C HIS A 53 4.52 -3.92 8.96
N ILE A 54 4.17 -4.43 7.78
CA ILE A 54 2.77 -4.65 7.38
C ILE A 54 2.60 -6.12 7.01
N HIS A 55 1.76 -6.84 7.75
CA HIS A 55 1.59 -8.27 7.53
C HIS A 55 0.28 -8.80 8.10
N HIS A 56 -0.19 -9.94 7.60
CA HIS A 56 -1.43 -10.56 8.06
C HIS A 56 -2.63 -9.60 7.95
N SER A 57 -2.65 -8.81 6.87
CA SER A 57 -3.88 -8.16 6.40
C SER A 57 -4.79 -9.22 5.82
N VAL A 58 -6.08 -9.17 6.14
CA VAL A 58 -7.11 -10.08 5.65
C VAL A 58 -8.31 -9.28 5.15
N PRO A 59 -9.22 -9.88 4.37
CA PRO A 59 -10.45 -9.21 3.98
C PRO A 59 -11.26 -8.80 5.21
N HIS A 60 -11.63 -7.53 5.28
CA HIS A 60 -12.58 -7.02 6.25
C HIS A 60 -13.85 -6.54 5.55
N ALA A 61 -15.00 -6.78 6.20
CA ALA A 61 -16.27 -6.27 5.72
C ALA A 61 -16.21 -4.74 5.58
N GLY A 62 -16.85 -4.24 4.52
CA GLY A 62 -17.07 -2.81 4.36
C GLY A 62 -18.08 -2.27 5.37
N GLY A 63 -18.52 -1.03 5.14
CA GLY A 63 -19.44 -0.36 6.05
C GLY A 63 -19.25 1.14 6.05
N MET A 64 -19.66 1.79 7.13
CA MET A 64 -19.35 3.21 7.34
C MET A 64 -17.98 3.31 8.01
N ILE A 65 -16.97 3.67 7.23
CA ILE A 65 -15.58 3.79 7.70
C ILE A 65 -15.20 5.27 7.69
N ARG A 66 -14.54 5.70 8.76
CA ARG A 66 -14.12 7.10 8.90
C ARG A 66 -12.96 7.37 7.96
N ASP A 67 -13.18 8.20 6.95
CA ASP A 67 -12.15 8.57 5.96
C ASP A 67 -11.54 9.95 6.24
N SER A 68 -12.12 10.76 7.15
CA SER A 68 -11.56 12.03 7.59
C SER A 68 -11.97 12.39 9.02
N LYS A 69 -11.46 13.51 9.53
CA LYS A 69 -11.80 13.97 10.89
C LYS A 69 -13.30 14.21 11.07
N HIS A 70 -14.07 14.48 10.02
CA HIS A 70 -15.49 14.85 10.14
C HIS A 70 -16.43 14.04 9.24
N HIS A 71 -15.93 12.97 8.61
CA HIS A 71 -16.71 12.24 7.62
C HIS A 71 -16.49 10.72 7.74
N TYR A 72 -17.56 9.99 7.44
CA TYR A 72 -17.58 8.55 7.26
C TYR A 72 -18.05 8.25 5.83
N GLY A 73 -17.24 7.54 5.07
CA GLY A 73 -17.59 7.06 3.73
C GLY A 73 -18.16 5.65 3.79
N ARG A 74 -19.07 5.33 2.86
CA ARG A 74 -19.51 3.95 2.64
C ARG A 74 -18.41 3.22 1.87
N ARG A 75 -17.98 2.07 2.38
CA ARG A 75 -16.93 1.22 1.81
C ARG A 75 -17.47 -0.18 1.53
N THR A 76 -16.94 -0.82 0.48
CA THR A 76 -17.17 -2.23 0.17
C THR A 76 -16.23 -3.10 1.00
N GLN A 77 -16.37 -4.42 0.88
CA GLN A 77 -15.38 -5.34 1.41
C GLN A 77 -14.00 -5.02 0.82
N SER A 78 -12.99 -5.14 1.67
CA SER A 78 -11.57 -5.01 1.33
C SER A 78 -11.00 -6.38 0.95
N ASP A 79 -10.01 -6.40 0.06
CA ASP A 79 -9.40 -7.64 -0.44
C ASP A 79 -8.34 -8.21 0.52
N GLY A 80 -7.85 -7.38 1.44
CA GLY A 80 -6.84 -7.79 2.41
C GLY A 80 -5.41 -7.61 1.89
N ASP A 81 -5.19 -6.58 1.08
CA ASP A 81 -3.86 -6.15 0.67
C ASP A 81 -3.04 -5.62 1.85
N GLY A 82 -1.73 -5.50 1.68
CA GLY A 82 -0.93 -4.67 2.58
C GLY A 82 -1.24 -3.18 2.42
N ILE A 83 -1.03 -2.66 1.20
CA ILE A 83 -1.30 -1.27 0.81
C ILE A 83 -1.98 -1.24 -0.56
N SER A 84 -3.17 -0.66 -0.65
CA SER A 84 -3.86 -0.41 -1.94
C SER A 84 -3.81 1.08 -2.28
N ILE A 85 -3.34 1.41 -3.49
CA ILE A 85 -3.17 2.77 -4.01
C ILE A 85 -4.07 2.94 -5.24
N LEU A 86 -5.13 3.73 -5.09
CA LEU A 86 -6.16 3.92 -6.10
C LEU A 86 -6.29 5.41 -6.45
N SER A 87 -6.27 5.74 -7.74
CA SER A 87 -6.42 7.12 -8.25
C SER A 87 -5.60 8.16 -7.48
N SER A 88 -4.35 7.81 -7.15
CA SER A 88 -3.49 8.60 -6.28
C SER A 88 -2.18 8.99 -6.94
N SER A 89 -1.52 10.04 -6.46
CA SER A 89 -0.24 10.48 -7.04
C SER A 89 0.77 10.97 -6.02
N ASN A 90 2.06 10.95 -6.37
CA ASN A 90 3.13 11.42 -5.49
C ASN A 90 3.12 10.66 -4.15
N VAL A 91 3.24 9.33 -4.24
CA VAL A 91 3.29 8.43 -3.08
C VAL A 91 4.67 7.79 -3.00
N TRP A 92 5.24 7.74 -1.81
CA TRP A 92 6.49 7.07 -1.55
C TRP A 92 6.33 6.01 -0.46
N ILE A 93 6.50 4.75 -0.84
CA ILE A 93 6.54 3.61 0.06
C ILE A 93 8.02 3.23 0.24
N ASP A 94 8.56 3.38 1.44
CA ASP A 94 10.00 3.29 1.66
C ASP A 94 10.37 2.56 2.94
N HIS A 95 11.40 1.71 2.91
CA HIS A 95 11.85 0.96 4.09
C HIS A 95 10.74 0.17 4.80
N VAL A 96 9.71 -0.29 4.08
CA VAL A 96 8.67 -1.13 4.68
C VAL A 96 9.10 -2.60 4.67
N SER A 97 8.63 -3.36 5.66
CA SER A 97 8.77 -4.81 5.68
C SER A 97 7.40 -5.46 5.54
N MET A 98 7.18 -6.23 4.48
CA MET A 98 5.84 -6.76 4.17
C MET A 98 5.85 -8.26 3.89
N SER A 99 4.81 -8.96 4.36
CA SER A 99 4.64 -10.40 4.18
C SER A 99 3.22 -10.86 4.49
N SER A 100 2.81 -12.02 3.93
CA SER A 100 1.67 -12.80 4.42
C SER A 100 0.36 -12.00 4.55
N CYS A 101 0.05 -11.16 3.56
CA CYS A 101 -1.29 -10.57 3.41
C CYS A 101 -2.20 -11.58 2.68
N ALA A 102 -3.51 -11.32 2.62
CA ALA A 102 -4.44 -12.25 2.00
C ALA A 102 -4.41 -12.18 0.47
N ASP A 103 -4.27 -10.99 -0.11
CA ASP A 103 -4.15 -10.80 -1.56
C ASP A 103 -2.81 -10.19 -1.97
N GLY A 104 -2.73 -8.90 -2.31
CA GLY A 104 -1.49 -8.21 -2.69
C GLY A 104 -0.65 -7.72 -1.49
N LEU A 105 0.66 -7.50 -1.67
CA LEU A 105 1.40 -6.63 -0.73
C LEU A 105 1.18 -5.16 -1.07
N ILE A 106 1.45 -4.77 -2.32
CA ILE A 106 1.21 -3.40 -2.81
C ILE A 106 0.51 -3.43 -4.16
N ASP A 107 -0.70 -2.88 -4.20
CA ASP A 107 -1.48 -2.76 -5.42
C ASP A 107 -1.62 -1.28 -5.82
N VAL A 108 -1.27 -0.97 -7.07
CA VAL A 108 -1.31 0.37 -7.66
C VAL A 108 -2.22 0.33 -8.88
N VAL A 109 -3.38 0.99 -8.80
CA VAL A 109 -4.44 0.87 -9.80
C VAL A 109 -5.16 2.20 -10.03
N SER A 110 -6.08 2.21 -11.00
CA SER A 110 -7.07 3.26 -11.25
C SER A 110 -6.46 4.63 -11.56
N GLY A 111 -5.47 4.66 -12.46
CA GLY A 111 -4.80 5.88 -12.90
C GLY A 111 -3.80 6.45 -11.91
N SER A 112 -3.35 5.64 -10.94
CA SER A 112 -2.30 6.07 -10.00
C SER A 112 -0.96 6.28 -10.71
N THR A 113 -0.21 7.33 -10.34
CA THR A 113 1.05 7.67 -11.01
C THR A 113 2.02 8.41 -10.08
N ALA A 114 3.29 8.56 -10.48
CA ALA A 114 4.34 9.13 -9.65
C ALA A 114 4.43 8.41 -8.28
N ILE A 115 4.55 7.09 -8.34
CA ILE A 115 4.69 6.22 -7.16
C ILE A 115 6.13 5.73 -7.09
N THR A 116 6.74 5.73 -5.91
CA THR A 116 8.03 5.08 -5.68
C THR A 116 7.88 4.04 -4.58
N VAL A 117 8.35 2.82 -4.85
CA VAL A 117 8.52 1.75 -3.87
C VAL A 117 10.01 1.48 -3.75
N SER A 118 10.61 1.82 -2.61
CA SER A 118 12.06 1.70 -2.43
C SER A 118 12.52 1.14 -1.10
N ASN A 119 13.74 0.59 -1.08
CA ASN A 119 14.43 0.11 0.12
C ASN A 119 13.61 -0.85 1.00
N SER A 120 12.60 -1.50 0.43
CA SER A 120 11.62 -2.29 1.16
C SER A 120 11.97 -3.76 1.11
N HIS A 121 11.51 -4.51 2.10
CA HIS A 121 11.78 -5.93 2.25
C HIS A 121 10.50 -6.74 2.14
N PHE A 122 10.43 -7.60 1.12
CA PHE A 122 9.27 -8.44 0.83
C PHE A 122 9.61 -9.91 1.02
N THR A 123 8.78 -10.67 1.74
CA THR A 123 9.00 -12.12 1.95
C THR A 123 7.68 -12.88 2.11
N LYS A 124 7.72 -14.20 1.94
CA LYS A 124 6.63 -15.14 2.31
C LYS A 124 5.24 -14.71 1.82
N HIS A 125 5.10 -14.51 0.51
CA HIS A 125 3.89 -13.99 -0.10
C HIS A 125 3.76 -14.37 -1.57
N ASP A 126 2.55 -14.61 -2.06
CA ASP A 126 2.31 -15.01 -3.45
C ASP A 126 2.36 -13.80 -4.40
N HIS A 127 1.37 -12.91 -4.29
CA HIS A 127 1.18 -11.75 -5.15
C HIS A 127 1.83 -10.48 -4.56
N VAL A 128 3.06 -10.17 -4.98
CA VAL A 128 3.86 -9.11 -4.33
C VAL A 128 3.41 -7.70 -4.73
N MET A 129 3.50 -7.34 -6.00
CA MET A 129 3.17 -6.00 -6.50
C MET A 129 2.38 -6.03 -7.81
N LEU A 130 1.16 -5.50 -7.82
CA LEU A 130 0.34 -5.34 -9.01
C LEU A 130 0.26 -3.87 -9.45
N PHE A 131 0.67 -3.58 -10.69
CA PHE A 131 0.60 -2.25 -11.30
C PHE A 131 -0.38 -2.26 -12.50
N GLY A 132 -1.59 -1.78 -12.25
CA GLY A 132 -2.72 -1.85 -13.17
C GLY A 132 -3.39 -3.22 -13.14
N ALA A 133 -4.70 -3.23 -12.85
CA ALA A 133 -5.45 -4.48 -12.66
C ALA A 133 -6.02 -5.07 -13.95
N SER A 134 -6.06 -4.30 -15.04
CA SER A 134 -6.59 -4.74 -16.33
C SER A 134 -5.92 -4.04 -17.51
N ASN A 135 -5.77 -4.78 -18.61
CA ASN A 135 -5.22 -4.27 -19.88
C ASN A 135 -6.17 -3.31 -20.61
N THR A 136 -7.42 -3.19 -20.16
CA THR A 136 -8.44 -2.31 -20.77
C THR A 136 -8.60 -0.96 -20.07
N GLU A 137 -7.90 -0.76 -18.95
CA GLU A 137 -7.98 0.47 -18.16
C GLU A 137 -7.12 1.57 -18.80
N GLU A 138 -7.73 2.40 -19.64
CA GLU A 138 -7.00 3.45 -20.38
C GLU A 138 -6.33 4.46 -19.45
N GLN A 139 -6.92 4.71 -18.28
CA GLN A 139 -6.36 5.57 -17.24
C GLN A 139 -5.01 5.08 -16.72
N ASP A 140 -4.71 3.78 -16.78
CA ASP A 140 -3.42 3.24 -16.33
C ASP A 140 -2.29 3.47 -17.35
N ARG A 141 -2.56 3.99 -18.56
CA ARG A 141 -1.51 4.34 -19.54
C ARG A 141 -0.54 5.41 -19.04
N MET A 142 -0.97 6.29 -18.14
CA MET A 142 -0.14 7.32 -17.53
C MET A 142 0.59 6.86 -16.26
N MET A 143 0.42 5.59 -15.87
CA MET A 143 1.01 5.04 -14.67
C MET A 143 2.53 5.05 -14.75
N GLN A 144 3.16 5.67 -13.77
CA GLN A 144 4.61 5.66 -13.58
C GLN A 144 4.90 5.22 -12.15
N VAL A 145 5.58 4.07 -12.04
CA VAL A 145 6.00 3.50 -10.76
C VAL A 145 7.49 3.21 -10.81
N THR A 146 8.24 3.76 -9.87
CA THR A 146 9.66 3.45 -9.65
C THR A 146 9.78 2.36 -8.61
N VAL A 147 10.43 1.25 -8.95
CA VAL A 147 10.78 0.16 -8.02
C VAL A 147 12.30 0.11 -7.92
N ALA A 148 12.87 0.44 -6.76
CA ALA A 148 14.32 0.55 -6.61
C ALA A 148 14.82 0.08 -5.24
N PHE A 149 15.97 -0.60 -5.21
CA PHE A 149 16.64 -1.00 -3.96
C PHE A 149 15.82 -1.91 -3.02
N ASN A 150 14.75 -2.53 -3.51
CA ASN A 150 13.95 -3.45 -2.72
C ASN A 150 14.66 -4.81 -2.60
N HIS A 151 14.54 -5.45 -1.45
CA HIS A 151 14.96 -6.83 -1.24
C HIS A 151 13.74 -7.76 -1.40
N PHE A 152 13.72 -8.50 -2.51
CA PHE A 152 12.79 -9.59 -2.76
C PHE A 152 13.34 -10.88 -2.16
N GLY A 153 12.96 -11.15 -0.91
CA GLY A 153 13.51 -12.24 -0.13
C GLY A 153 12.83 -13.59 -0.35
N LYS A 154 13.11 -14.54 0.55
CA LYS A 154 12.65 -15.92 0.42
C LYS A 154 11.14 -16.07 0.57
N GLY A 155 10.58 -17.02 -0.17
CA GLY A 155 9.17 -17.40 -0.10
C GLY A 155 8.23 -16.46 -0.87
N LEU A 156 8.77 -15.64 -1.78
CA LEU A 156 7.96 -14.93 -2.77
C LEU A 156 7.66 -15.85 -3.96
N VAL A 157 6.47 -15.72 -4.55
CA VAL A 157 6.06 -16.53 -5.71
C VAL A 157 6.13 -15.70 -6.99
N GLN A 158 5.44 -14.55 -7.06
CA GLN A 158 5.28 -13.79 -8.31
C GLN A 158 4.98 -12.30 -8.11
N ARG A 159 4.79 -11.58 -9.23
CA ARG A 159 4.48 -10.14 -9.30
C ARG A 159 5.57 -9.24 -8.69
N MET A 160 6.82 -9.34 -9.15
CA MET A 160 7.95 -8.54 -8.65
C MET A 160 8.61 -7.61 -9.72
N PRO A 161 7.89 -6.66 -10.35
CA PRO A 161 6.44 -6.43 -10.29
C PRO A 161 5.69 -7.23 -11.39
N ALA A 162 4.34 -7.21 -11.35
CA ALA A 162 3.51 -7.47 -12.52
C ALA A 162 2.83 -6.16 -12.97
N ALA A 163 2.85 -5.88 -14.28
CA ALA A 163 2.29 -4.65 -14.83
C ALA A 163 1.45 -4.94 -16.09
N ALA A 164 0.24 -4.36 -16.15
CA ALA A 164 -0.70 -4.55 -17.25
C ALA A 164 -0.55 -3.51 -18.37
N SER A 165 -0.28 -2.24 -18.02
CA SER A 165 -0.35 -1.10 -18.95
C SER A 165 0.84 -0.14 -18.87
N ALA A 166 1.87 -0.46 -18.08
CA ALA A 166 3.04 0.39 -17.90
C ALA A 166 4.03 0.23 -19.07
N SER A 167 4.32 1.32 -19.80
CA SER A 167 5.41 1.35 -20.77
C SER A 167 6.75 1.47 -20.03
N SER A 168 7.65 0.50 -20.18
CA SER A 168 9.03 0.61 -19.71
C SER A 168 9.83 1.51 -20.64
N THR A 169 10.24 2.68 -20.17
CA THR A 169 11.32 3.46 -20.79
C THR A 169 12.59 3.20 -19.99
N TRP A 170 13.55 2.51 -20.58
CA TRP A 170 14.90 2.33 -20.04
C TRP A 170 15.73 3.59 -20.23
#